data_AF-A0A7J8VGF7-F1
#
_entry.id   AF-A0A7J8VGF7-F1
#
_cell.length_a   1.000
_cell.length_b   1.000
_cell.length_c   1.000
_cell.angle_alpha   90.00
_cell.angle_beta   90.00
_cell.angle_gamma   90.00
#
_symmetry.space_group_name_H-M   'P 1'
#
loop_
_entity.id
_entity.type
_entity.pdbx_description
1 polymer ?
#
loop_
_entity_poly.entity_id
_entity_poly.type
_entity_poly.pdbx_seq_one_letter_code
_entity_poly.pdbx_strand_id
1 'polypeptide(L)'
;EEKLKNSRAANEVEGYGHDLIVSERQVLDWTTRLFLRFVIYGDFYFLEQLCTIELNTSRDILHAYSPNVKQMMDLLFKAMAKSLDLDKNSFSGQFGDNPVMQVRFNFYPHSDRSGVTVLLQDEEVEGLQIVKDGAWITVPLIPRALVVNLGNQMQIMSNRIFNSPVHKAVTNTDKPRISVAMSNEAEVDKEIGPVEALIDD
;
A
#
# COMPACT_ATOMS: atom_id res chain seq x y z
N GLU A 1 13.80 -15.69 16.61
CA GLU A 1 13.00 -16.94 16.62
C GLU A 1 11.50 -16.66 16.52
N GLU A 2 10.92 -15.77 17.33
CA GLU A 2 9.46 -15.52 17.26
C GLU A 2 8.95 -14.94 15.94
N LYS A 3 9.67 -13.98 15.31
CA LYS A 3 9.30 -13.46 13.99
C LYS A 3 9.29 -14.54 12.90
N LEU A 4 10.14 -15.56 13.03
CA LEU A 4 10.24 -16.66 12.08
C LEU A 4 9.04 -17.62 12.17
N LYS A 5 8.27 -17.60 13.26
CA LYS A 5 6.99 -18.34 13.35
C LYS A 5 5.98 -17.89 12.29
N ASN A 6 6.11 -16.66 11.80
CA ASN A 6 5.25 -16.09 10.78
C ASN A 6 5.97 -16.00 9.43
N SER A 7 7.00 -16.82 9.19
CA SER A 7 7.73 -16.78 7.92
C SER A 7 6.82 -17.06 6.74
N ARG A 8 7.00 -16.32 5.65
CA ARG A 8 6.26 -16.55 4.40
C ARG A 8 6.54 -17.96 3.87
N ALA A 9 5.48 -18.71 3.56
CA ALA A 9 5.59 -20.01 2.90
C ALA A 9 6.04 -19.85 1.43
N ALA A 10 6.64 -20.89 0.85
CA ALA A 10 7.31 -20.79 -0.46
C ALA A 10 6.40 -20.30 -1.62
N ASN A 11 5.09 -20.60 -1.55
CA ASN A 11 4.11 -20.23 -2.58
C ASN A 11 3.12 -19.15 -2.12
N GLU A 12 3.32 -18.58 -0.93
CA GLU A 12 2.44 -17.56 -0.38
C GLU A 12 3.05 -16.17 -0.51
N VAL A 13 2.20 -15.14 -0.51
CA VAL A 13 2.65 -13.74 -0.52
C VAL A 13 2.74 -13.20 0.91
N GLU A 14 1.93 -13.73 1.83
CA GLU A 14 1.83 -13.30 3.24
C GLU A 14 2.85 -13.95 4.17
N GLY A 15 3.36 -13.15 5.09
CA GLY A 15 4.31 -13.54 6.12
C GLY A 15 5.52 -12.63 6.22
N TYR A 16 6.40 -12.99 7.16
CA TYR A 16 7.67 -12.35 7.45
C TYR A 16 8.77 -12.86 6.52
N GLY A 17 9.56 -11.96 5.94
CA GLY A 17 10.71 -12.32 5.12
C GLY A 17 11.13 -11.24 4.12
N HIS A 18 12.08 -11.61 3.26
CA HIS A 18 12.49 -10.81 2.09
C HIS A 18 11.55 -11.08 0.91
N ASP A 19 11.69 -10.34 -0.19
CA ASP A 19 10.95 -10.66 -1.41
C ASP A 19 11.30 -12.04 -1.97
N LEU A 20 10.43 -12.56 -2.84
CA LEU A 20 10.67 -13.82 -3.53
C LEU A 20 11.95 -13.69 -4.38
N ILE A 21 12.85 -14.64 -4.22
CA ILE A 21 14.04 -14.76 -5.07
C ILE A 21 13.61 -15.50 -6.34
N VAL A 22 13.52 -14.78 -7.44
CA VAL A 22 13.07 -15.30 -8.75
C VAL A 22 14.24 -15.56 -9.71
N SER A 23 15.46 -15.10 -9.39
CA SER A 23 16.66 -15.40 -10.17
C SER A 23 17.94 -15.28 -9.35
N GLU A 24 19.01 -15.95 -9.76
CA GLU A 24 20.34 -15.85 -9.14
C GLU A 24 20.99 -14.47 -9.31
N ARG A 25 20.57 -13.69 -10.31
CA ARG A 25 21.09 -12.34 -10.60
C ARG A 25 20.26 -11.23 -9.96
N GLN A 26 19.24 -11.58 -9.18
CA GLN A 26 18.37 -10.60 -8.54
C GLN A 26 19.15 -9.80 -7.50
N VAL A 27 19.08 -8.47 -7.63
CA VAL A 27 19.55 -7.58 -6.57
C VAL A 27 18.55 -7.67 -5.42
N LEU A 28 19.04 -7.98 -4.23
CA LEU A 28 18.22 -8.10 -3.03
C LEU A 28 18.14 -6.78 -2.29
N ASP A 29 16.97 -6.50 -1.74
CA ASP A 29 16.75 -5.31 -0.94
C ASP A 29 17.34 -5.45 0.46
N TRP A 30 17.91 -4.37 0.96
CA TRP A 30 18.32 -4.27 2.36
C TRP A 30 17.13 -3.94 3.25
N THR A 31 16.21 -4.90 3.39
CA THR A 31 14.99 -4.74 4.17
C THR A 31 14.45 -6.10 4.62
N THR A 32 13.65 -6.13 5.67
CA THR A 32 12.82 -7.29 5.97
C THR A 32 11.38 -6.83 6.11
N ARG A 33 10.46 -7.61 5.55
CA ARG A 33 9.05 -7.25 5.44
C ARG A 33 8.19 -8.18 6.27
N LEU A 34 7.05 -7.66 6.72
CA LEU A 34 5.90 -8.45 7.13
C LEU A 34 4.77 -8.10 6.16
N PHE A 35 4.35 -9.03 5.31
CA PHE A 35 3.25 -8.79 4.38
C PHE A 35 1.98 -9.44 4.89
N LEU A 36 0.89 -8.67 4.99
CA LEU A 36 -0.40 -9.13 5.50
C LEU A 36 -1.51 -8.68 4.56
N ARG A 37 -2.45 -9.58 4.25
CA ARG A 37 -3.71 -9.25 3.59
C ARG A 37 -4.80 -9.07 4.63
N PHE A 38 -5.59 -8.04 4.42
CA PHE A 38 -6.79 -7.71 5.17
C PHE A 38 -7.96 -7.92 4.22
N VAL A 39 -8.81 -8.90 4.56
CA VAL A 39 -10.06 -9.12 3.84
C VAL A 39 -11.17 -8.41 4.59
N ILE A 40 -11.92 -7.58 3.89
CA ILE A 40 -13.06 -6.86 4.43
C ILE A 40 -14.32 -7.62 3.99
N TYR A 41 -15.03 -8.22 4.93
CA TYR A 41 -16.34 -8.85 4.72
C TYR A 41 -17.41 -8.04 5.46
N GLY A 42 -18.06 -7.11 4.76
CA GLY A 42 -18.98 -6.16 5.38
C GLY A 42 -18.26 -5.30 6.43
N ASP A 43 -18.74 -5.33 7.68
CA ASP A 43 -18.08 -4.65 8.82
C ASP A 43 -16.98 -5.49 9.49
N PHE A 44 -16.76 -6.73 9.05
CA PHE A 44 -15.78 -7.64 9.64
C PHE A 44 -14.45 -7.55 8.89
N TYR A 45 -13.40 -7.24 9.64
CA TYR A 45 -12.02 -7.21 9.14
C TYR A 45 -11.34 -8.52 9.55
N PHE A 46 -11.09 -9.40 8.59
CA PHE A 46 -10.40 -10.65 8.83
C PHE A 46 -8.95 -10.59 8.37
N LEU A 47 -8.08 -11.04 9.25
CA LEU A 47 -6.66 -11.18 9.01
C LEU A 47 -6.35 -12.67 9.06
N GLU A 48 -6.33 -13.29 7.90
CA GLU A 48 -6.24 -14.73 7.76
C GLU A 48 -4.95 -15.29 8.39
N GLN A 49 -3.85 -14.53 8.33
CA GLN A 49 -2.54 -14.95 8.84
C GLN A 49 -2.12 -14.38 10.21
N LEU A 50 -2.84 -13.43 10.81
CA LEU A 50 -2.44 -12.89 12.13
C LEU A 50 -2.77 -13.82 13.30
N CYS A 51 -3.50 -14.91 13.07
CA CYS A 51 -3.83 -15.90 14.11
C CYS A 51 -2.60 -16.60 14.73
N THR A 52 -1.40 -16.42 14.17
CA THR A 52 -0.13 -16.98 14.67
C THR A 52 0.86 -15.95 15.22
N ILE A 53 0.54 -14.65 15.18
CA ILE A 53 1.40 -13.61 15.75
C ILE A 53 1.07 -13.47 17.24
N GLU A 54 1.92 -14.04 18.12
CA GLU A 54 1.85 -13.92 19.59
C GLU A 54 2.08 -12.49 20.13
N LEU A 55 2.16 -11.48 19.26
CA LEU A 55 2.22 -10.07 19.65
C LEU A 55 0.79 -9.52 19.74
N ASN A 56 0.06 -9.88 20.79
CA ASN A 56 -1.32 -9.40 21.03
C ASN A 56 -1.43 -7.87 20.85
N THR A 57 -0.45 -7.10 21.35
CA THR A 57 -0.42 -5.65 21.21
C THR A 57 -0.31 -5.16 19.76
N SER A 58 0.52 -5.77 18.92
CA SER A 58 0.68 -5.35 17.52
C SER A 58 -0.54 -5.72 16.68
N ARG A 59 -1.18 -6.84 17.01
CA ARG A 59 -2.42 -7.28 16.37
C ARG A 59 -3.56 -6.30 16.66
N ASP A 60 -3.77 -5.95 17.92
CA ASP A 60 -4.85 -5.04 18.32
C ASP A 60 -4.66 -3.65 17.72
N ILE A 61 -3.41 -3.15 17.68
CA ILE A 61 -3.08 -1.89 17.01
C ILE A 61 -3.41 -1.96 15.51
N LEU A 62 -3.01 -3.01 14.81
CA LEU A 62 -3.31 -3.16 13.39
C LEU A 62 -4.82 -3.30 13.13
N HIS A 63 -5.55 -4.04 13.97
CA HIS A 63 -7.01 -4.14 13.90
C HIS A 63 -7.70 -2.80 14.14
N ALA A 64 -7.16 -1.93 15.01
CA ALA A 64 -7.70 -0.59 15.23
C ALA A 64 -7.29 0.41 14.13
N TYR A 65 -6.07 0.30 13.60
CA TYR A 65 -5.52 1.18 12.57
C TYR A 65 -6.20 0.97 11.22
N SER A 66 -6.40 -0.29 10.83
CA SER A 66 -6.84 -0.67 9.48
C SER A 66 -8.21 -0.09 9.07
N PRO A 67 -9.27 -0.15 9.91
CA PRO A 67 -10.56 0.46 9.59
C PRO A 67 -10.48 1.98 9.42
N ASN A 68 -9.65 2.66 10.23
CA ASN A 68 -9.46 4.11 10.13
C ASN A 68 -8.79 4.49 8.81
N VAL A 69 -7.76 3.75 8.40
CA VAL A 69 -7.11 3.96 7.09
C VAL A 69 -8.07 3.67 5.95
N LYS A 70 -8.86 2.59 6.03
CA LYS A 70 -9.88 2.27 5.02
C LYS A 70 -10.90 3.39 4.87
N GLN A 71 -11.44 3.90 5.99
CA GLN A 71 -12.38 5.01 5.98
C GLN A 71 -11.75 6.28 5.36
N MET A 72 -10.49 6.57 5.66
CA MET A 72 -9.76 7.66 5.06
C MET A 72 -9.61 7.47 3.54
N MET A 73 -9.25 6.28 3.08
CA MET A 73 -9.19 5.95 1.64
C MET A 73 -10.54 6.15 0.95
N ASP A 74 -11.64 5.73 1.57
CA ASP A 74 -12.99 5.93 1.02
C ASP A 74 -13.34 7.41 0.86
N LEU A 75 -12.92 8.25 1.81
CA LEU A 75 -13.06 9.70 1.69
C LEU A 75 -12.21 10.26 0.56
N LEU A 76 -10.97 9.77 0.40
CA LEU A 76 -10.10 10.17 -0.71
C LEU A 76 -10.69 9.80 -2.06
N PHE A 77 -11.22 8.58 -2.23
CA PHE A 77 -11.87 8.18 -3.49
C PHE A 77 -13.03 9.10 -3.85
N LYS A 78 -13.90 9.41 -2.89
CA LYS A 78 -15.03 10.32 -3.09
C LYS A 78 -14.58 11.73 -3.43
N ALA A 79 -13.53 12.23 -2.78
CA ALA A 79 -12.97 13.54 -3.06
C ALA A 79 -12.33 13.61 -4.46
N MET A 80 -11.59 12.57 -4.86
CA MET A 80 -11.01 12.45 -6.20
C MET A 80 -12.09 12.38 -7.27
N ALA A 81 -13.12 11.56 -7.10
CA ALA A 81 -14.24 11.47 -8.03
C ALA A 81 -14.93 12.83 -8.19
N LYS A 82 -15.23 13.50 -7.08
CA LYS A 82 -15.83 14.84 -7.09
C LYS A 82 -14.94 15.88 -7.77
N SER A 83 -13.62 15.78 -7.62
CA SER A 83 -12.69 16.72 -8.29
C SER A 83 -12.70 16.63 -9.82
N LEU A 84 -13.20 15.51 -10.35
CA LEU A 84 -13.34 15.24 -11.78
C LEU A 84 -14.81 15.28 -12.23
N ASP A 85 -15.71 15.82 -11.41
CA ASP A 85 -17.16 15.89 -11.66
C ASP A 85 -17.82 14.53 -11.92
N LEU A 86 -17.32 13.48 -11.26
CA LEU A 86 -17.84 12.11 -11.34
C LEU A 86 -18.78 11.79 -10.19
N ASP A 87 -19.58 10.72 -10.36
CA ASP A 87 -20.29 10.12 -9.23
C ASP A 87 -19.29 9.72 -8.13
N LYS A 88 -19.67 9.96 -6.87
CA LYS A 88 -18.79 9.77 -5.71
C LYS A 88 -18.24 8.33 -5.59
N ASN A 89 -18.87 7.35 -6.21
CA ASN A 89 -18.46 5.96 -6.16
C ASN A 89 -17.78 5.48 -7.45
N SER A 90 -17.54 6.35 -8.44
CA SER A 90 -16.95 5.98 -9.74
C SER A 90 -15.59 5.29 -9.60
N PHE A 91 -14.75 5.71 -8.65
CA PHE A 91 -13.47 5.04 -8.37
C PHE A 91 -13.62 3.84 -7.45
N SER A 92 -14.34 3.98 -6.33
CA SER A 92 -14.48 2.87 -5.37
C SER A 92 -15.15 1.64 -5.98
N GLY A 93 -16.13 1.84 -6.86
CA GLY A 93 -16.85 0.74 -7.54
C GLY A 93 -16.00 -0.07 -8.53
N GLN A 94 -14.87 0.47 -8.98
CA GLN A 94 -13.93 -0.26 -9.86
C GLN A 94 -13.17 -1.36 -9.10
N PHE A 95 -13.03 -1.25 -7.78
CA PHE A 95 -12.30 -2.23 -6.98
C PHE A 95 -13.11 -3.49 -6.63
N GLY A 96 -14.42 -3.50 -6.91
CA GLY A 96 -15.33 -4.59 -6.54
C GLY A 96 -16.03 -4.38 -5.19
N ASP A 97 -16.78 -5.39 -4.76
CA ASP A 97 -17.55 -5.39 -3.51
C ASP A 97 -16.65 -5.73 -2.29
N ASN A 98 -15.59 -6.50 -2.51
CA ASN A 98 -14.65 -7.00 -1.52
C ASN A 98 -13.20 -6.65 -1.90
N PRO A 99 -12.84 -5.35 -1.94
CA PRO A 99 -11.50 -4.93 -2.32
C PRO A 99 -10.45 -5.50 -1.37
N VAL A 100 -9.28 -5.85 -1.92
CA VAL A 100 -8.18 -6.41 -1.12
C VAL A 100 -7.38 -5.27 -0.51
N MET A 101 -7.31 -5.25 0.83
CA MET A 101 -6.41 -4.36 1.54
C MET A 101 -5.12 -5.13 1.87
N GLN A 102 -3.98 -4.50 1.68
CA GLN A 102 -2.67 -5.09 1.95
C GLN A 102 -1.87 -4.17 2.87
N VAL A 103 -1.15 -4.74 3.84
CA VAL A 103 -0.20 -4.02 4.67
C VAL A 103 1.20 -4.56 4.40
N ARG A 104 2.14 -3.63 4.15
CA ARG A 104 3.54 -3.91 3.86
C ARG A 104 4.47 -3.04 4.70
N PHE A 105 5.68 -3.54 4.89
CA PHE A 105 6.82 -2.81 5.47
C PHE A 105 7.93 -2.88 4.40
N ASN A 106 8.31 -1.77 3.74
CA ASN A 106 8.77 -1.78 2.32
C ASN A 106 10.20 -1.26 1.99
N PHE A 107 10.75 -1.65 0.80
CA PHE A 107 11.78 -0.94 -0.03
C PHE A 107 12.09 -1.50 -1.47
N TYR A 108 12.07 -0.69 -2.57
CA TYR A 108 12.97 -0.65 -3.79
C TYR A 108 12.39 0.44 -4.72
N PRO A 109 13.10 1.02 -5.74
CA PRO A 109 12.44 1.86 -6.75
C PRO A 109 11.31 1.15 -7.49
N HIS A 110 10.07 1.59 -7.28
CA HIS A 110 8.89 1.09 -7.96
C HIS A 110 7.78 2.15 -8.01
N SER A 111 6.77 1.90 -8.83
CA SER A 111 5.45 2.52 -8.68
C SER A 111 4.53 1.47 -8.08
N ASP A 112 3.61 1.90 -7.20
CA ASP A 112 2.71 0.96 -6.56
C ASP A 112 1.74 0.35 -7.57
N ARG A 113 1.48 -0.94 -7.43
CA ARG A 113 0.39 -1.59 -8.17
C ARG A 113 -0.97 -1.04 -7.74
N SER A 114 -1.13 -0.62 -6.48
CA SER A 114 -2.38 -0.26 -5.82
C SER A 114 -3.22 0.83 -6.50
N GLY A 115 -4.43 1.06 -5.98
CA GLY A 115 -5.16 2.30 -6.23
C GLY A 115 -4.54 3.46 -5.46
N VAL A 116 -4.57 3.35 -4.14
CA VAL A 116 -4.01 4.29 -3.17
C VAL A 116 -3.18 3.52 -2.17
N THR A 117 -2.05 4.09 -1.79
CA THR A 117 -1.24 3.64 -0.66
C THR A 117 -1.15 4.75 0.37
N VAL A 118 -1.33 4.37 1.63
CA VAL A 118 -1.21 5.22 2.81
C VAL A 118 -0.02 4.73 3.62
N LEU A 119 0.97 5.59 3.79
CA LEU A 119 2.22 5.28 4.45
C LEU A 119 2.33 6.06 5.76
N LEU A 120 2.46 5.32 6.85
CA LEU A 120 2.98 5.82 8.12
C LEU A 120 4.50 5.70 8.08
N GLN A 121 5.18 6.85 8.04
CA GLN A 121 6.64 6.92 8.07
C GLN A 121 7.18 6.73 9.49
N ASP A 122 8.48 6.44 9.56
CA ASP A 122 9.24 6.53 10.81
C ASP A 122 9.14 7.96 11.38
N GLU A 123 9.16 8.11 12.70
CA GLU A 123 9.02 9.42 13.35
C GLU A 123 10.31 10.25 13.26
N GLU A 124 11.48 9.60 13.16
CA GLU A 124 12.78 10.26 13.22
C GLU A 124 13.66 10.03 11.99
N VAL A 125 13.42 8.95 11.23
CA VAL A 125 14.34 8.52 10.16
C VAL A 125 13.74 8.70 8.77
N GLU A 126 14.28 9.68 8.03
CA GLU A 126 13.96 9.90 6.62
C GLU A 126 14.34 8.69 5.76
N GLY A 127 13.71 8.56 4.59
CA GLY A 127 14.13 7.52 3.65
C GLY A 127 13.28 7.46 2.39
N LEU A 128 11.99 7.83 2.45
CA LEU A 128 11.16 7.85 1.25
C LEU A 128 11.64 8.95 0.29
N GLN A 129 11.88 8.56 -0.95
CA GLN A 129 12.15 9.46 -2.06
C GLN A 129 11.17 9.17 -3.20
N ILE A 130 10.68 10.22 -3.84
CA ILE A 130 9.83 10.16 -5.03
C ILE A 130 10.56 10.78 -6.23
N VAL A 131 10.25 10.33 -7.44
CA VAL A 131 10.70 11.00 -8.66
C VAL A 131 9.71 12.10 -9.02
N LYS A 132 10.20 13.33 -9.14
CA LYS A 132 9.45 14.48 -9.64
C LYS A 132 10.36 15.28 -10.57
N ASP A 133 9.86 15.60 -11.77
CA ASP A 133 10.58 16.37 -12.78
C ASP A 133 11.98 15.79 -13.11
N GLY A 134 12.09 14.46 -13.14
CA GLY A 134 13.34 13.74 -13.41
C GLY A 134 14.33 13.69 -12.24
N ALA A 135 13.99 14.29 -11.09
CA ALA A 135 14.84 14.32 -9.90
C ALA A 135 14.24 13.48 -8.76
N TRP A 136 15.11 12.85 -7.96
CA TRP A 136 14.72 12.23 -6.70
C TRP A 136 14.57 13.29 -5.62
N ILE A 137 13.39 13.33 -4.98
CA ILE A 137 13.08 14.26 -3.90
C ILE A 137 12.75 13.46 -2.64
N THR A 138 13.43 13.77 -1.54
CA THR A 138 13.10 13.20 -0.22
C THR A 138 11.77 13.73 0.27
N VAL A 139 10.89 12.83 0.69
CA VAL A 139 9.63 13.18 1.34
C VAL A 139 9.91 13.50 2.80
N PRO A 140 9.64 14.73 3.27
CA PRO A 140 9.98 15.15 4.63
C PRO A 140 9.17 14.39 5.67
N LEU A 141 9.73 14.23 6.87
CA LEU A 141 8.98 13.78 8.04
C LEU A 141 8.16 14.94 8.58
N ILE A 142 6.83 14.78 8.56
CA ILE A 142 5.90 15.73 9.15
C ILE A 142 5.26 15.04 10.37
N PRO A 143 5.42 15.57 11.59
CA PRO A 143 4.87 14.94 12.79
C PRO A 143 3.37 14.67 12.69
N ARG A 144 2.97 13.43 12.95
CA ARG A 144 1.58 12.94 12.90
C ARG A 144 0.93 13.03 11.51
N ALA A 145 1.73 13.08 10.45
CA ALA A 145 1.23 13.04 9.08
C ALA A 145 1.32 11.62 8.49
N LEU A 146 0.38 11.31 7.61
CA LEU A 146 0.45 10.16 6.72
C LEU A 146 0.85 10.66 5.33
N VAL A 147 1.65 9.86 4.63
CA VAL A 147 1.95 10.09 3.22
C VAL A 147 0.93 9.29 2.40
N VAL A 148 0.32 9.92 1.41
CA VAL A 148 -0.60 9.26 0.48
C VAL A 148 0.01 9.30 -0.91
N ASN A 149 0.08 8.15 -1.56
CA ASN A 149 0.50 8.04 -2.96
C ASN A 149 -0.51 7.25 -3.77
N LEU A 150 -0.63 7.61 -5.05
CA LEU A 150 -1.50 6.92 -5.99
C LEU A 150 -0.68 5.84 -6.70
N GLY A 151 -1.31 4.71 -6.98
CA GLY A 151 -0.70 3.62 -7.72
C GLY A 151 -1.24 3.48 -9.13
N ASN A 152 -0.75 2.48 -9.83
CA ASN A 152 -1.00 2.24 -11.25
C ASN A 152 -2.48 2.00 -11.54
N GLN A 153 -3.21 1.31 -10.64
CA GLN A 153 -4.64 1.07 -10.85
C GLN A 153 -5.42 2.40 -10.87
N MET A 154 -5.09 3.34 -9.98
CA MET A 154 -5.74 4.66 -9.99
C MET A 154 -5.35 5.49 -11.22
N GLN A 155 -4.10 5.40 -11.67
CA GLN A 155 -3.67 6.04 -12.92
C GLN A 155 -4.45 5.50 -14.12
N ILE A 156 -4.73 4.20 -14.17
CA ILE A 156 -5.56 3.58 -15.23
C ILE A 156 -7.01 4.09 -15.12
N MET A 157 -7.63 4.00 -13.94
CA MET A 157 -9.02 4.40 -13.73
C MET A 157 -9.30 5.87 -14.01
N SER A 158 -8.32 6.73 -13.74
CA SER A 158 -8.43 8.17 -13.99
C SER A 158 -8.06 8.57 -15.42
N ASN A 159 -7.87 7.62 -16.33
CA ASN A 159 -7.38 7.87 -17.68
C ASN A 159 -6.11 8.74 -17.72
N ARG A 160 -5.15 8.43 -16.83
CA ARG A 160 -3.88 9.16 -16.64
C ARG A 160 -4.00 10.61 -16.13
N ILE A 161 -5.18 11.06 -15.69
CA ILE A 161 -5.32 12.36 -15.03
C ILE A 161 -4.53 12.37 -13.72
N PHE A 162 -4.59 11.28 -12.95
CA PHE A 162 -3.75 11.08 -11.78
C PHE A 162 -2.50 10.25 -12.13
N ASN A 163 -1.35 10.69 -11.62
CA ASN A 163 -0.06 10.05 -11.87
C ASN A 163 0.33 9.12 -10.72
N SER A 164 0.91 7.97 -11.07
CA SER A 164 1.52 6.98 -10.17
C SER A 164 3.03 7.22 -10.10
N PRO A 165 3.54 7.92 -9.07
CA PRO A 165 4.95 8.30 -9.01
C PRO A 165 5.85 7.10 -8.72
N VAL A 166 7.00 7.06 -9.40
CA VAL A 166 8.09 6.16 -9.04
C VAL A 166 8.70 6.64 -7.73
N HIS A 167 8.90 5.72 -6.78
CA HIS A 167 9.41 6.04 -5.46
C HIS A 167 10.30 4.92 -4.91
N LYS A 168 11.17 5.23 -3.94
CA LYS A 168 12.10 4.31 -3.28
C LYS A 168 12.31 4.71 -1.81
N ALA A 169 12.79 3.80 -0.97
CA ALA A 169 13.12 4.07 0.43
C ALA A 169 14.62 3.88 0.73
N VAL A 170 15.42 4.94 0.68
CA VAL A 170 16.86 4.83 0.87
C VAL A 170 17.24 4.38 2.29
N THR A 171 18.35 3.65 2.40
CA THR A 171 18.94 3.23 3.67
C THR A 171 19.89 4.30 4.20
N ASN A 172 20.24 4.18 5.48
CA ASN A 172 21.25 5.00 6.14
C ASN A 172 22.11 4.12 7.06
N THR A 173 23.25 4.64 7.50
CA THR A 173 24.21 3.93 8.37
C THR A 173 23.96 4.13 9.86
N ASP A 174 23.07 5.05 10.23
CA ASP A 174 23.01 5.62 11.57
C ASP A 174 21.93 4.97 12.43
N LYS A 175 20.73 4.79 11.86
CA LYS A 175 19.54 4.26 12.55
C LYS A 175 18.70 3.35 11.64
N PRO A 176 18.14 2.25 12.16
CA PRO A 176 17.12 1.49 11.44
C PRO A 176 15.88 2.37 11.23
N ARG A 177 15.17 2.12 10.12
CA ARG A 177 13.91 2.81 9.76
C ARG A 177 12.78 1.80 9.72
N ILE A 178 11.64 2.11 10.32
CA ILE A 178 10.41 1.30 10.21
C ILE A 178 9.32 2.14 9.57
N SER A 179 8.54 1.55 8.66
CA SER A 179 7.37 2.20 8.08
C SER A 179 6.26 1.20 7.82
N VAL A 180 5.01 1.65 7.89
CA VAL A 180 3.81 0.83 7.64
C VAL A 180 3.08 1.40 6.43
N ALA A 181 3.06 0.65 5.33
CA ALA A 181 2.30 0.98 4.14
C ALA A 181 1.01 0.14 4.13
N MET A 182 -0.14 0.78 3.97
CA MET A 182 -1.41 0.10 3.74
C MET A 182 -1.96 0.54 2.39
N SER A 183 -2.30 -0.41 1.54
CA SER A 183 -2.69 -0.17 0.15
C SER A 183 -3.95 -0.93 -0.21
N ASN A 184 -4.75 -0.40 -1.14
CA ASN A 184 -5.90 -1.10 -1.69
C ASN A 184 -5.62 -1.60 -3.11
N GLU A 185 -6.09 -2.79 -3.44
CA GLU A 185 -6.04 -3.36 -4.79
C GLU A 185 -7.43 -3.85 -5.19
N ALA A 186 -7.70 -3.85 -6.50
CA ALA A 186 -8.92 -4.43 -7.04
C ALA A 186 -8.97 -5.94 -6.73
N GLU A 187 -10.18 -6.49 -6.67
CA GLU A 187 -10.37 -7.94 -6.62
C GLU A 187 -9.59 -8.65 -7.74
N VAL A 188 -9.12 -9.87 -7.46
CA VAL A 188 -8.18 -10.60 -8.34
C VAL A 188 -8.72 -10.78 -9.75
N ASP A 189 -10.02 -11.04 -9.89
CA ASP A 189 -10.69 -11.31 -11.16
C ASP A 189 -11.40 -10.06 -11.72
N LYS A 190 -11.23 -8.90 -11.09
CA LYS A 190 -11.88 -7.66 -11.51
C LYS A 190 -11.05 -6.96 -12.57
N GLU A 191 -11.63 -6.85 -13.76
CA GLU A 191 -11.09 -5.99 -14.80
C GLU A 191 -11.24 -4.51 -14.38
N ILE A 192 -10.14 -3.77 -14.52
CA ILE A 192 -10.11 -2.34 -14.31
C ILE A 192 -9.83 -1.65 -15.64
N GLY A 193 -10.44 -0.48 -15.82
CA GLY A 193 -10.20 0.38 -16.95
C GLY A 193 -10.44 1.84 -16.56
N PRO A 194 -10.22 2.78 -17.49
CA PRO A 194 -10.67 4.15 -17.32
C PRO A 194 -12.14 4.19 -16.92
N VAL A 195 -12.50 5.07 -15.99
CA VAL A 195 -13.92 5.37 -15.73
C VAL A 195 -14.52 5.91 -17.03
N GLU A 196 -15.65 5.34 -17.45
CA GLU A 196 -16.28 5.62 -18.75
C GLU A 196 -16.41 7.11 -19.06
N ALA A 197 -16.84 7.91 -18.08
CA ALA A 197 -17.01 9.35 -18.22
C ALA A 197 -15.70 10.15 -18.42
N LEU A 198 -14.54 9.50 -18.32
CA LEU A 198 -13.22 10.08 -18.57
C LEU A 198 -12.62 9.62 -19.90
N ILE A 199 -13.34 8.84 -20.69
CA ILE A 199 -12.92 8.41 -22.02
C ILE A 199 -13.48 9.44 -23.02
N ASP A 200 -12.58 10.14 -23.70
CA ASP A 200 -12.95 11.02 -24.81
C ASP A 200 -13.24 10.18 -26.08
N ASP A 201 -14.09 10.72 -26.97
CA ASP A 201 -14.39 10.16 -28.30
C ASP A 201 -13.16 10.15 -29.25
#